data_AF-A0A9P3I8W3-F1
#
_entry.id   AF-A0A9P3I8W3-F1
#
_cell.length_a   1.000
_cell.length_b   1.000
_cell.length_c   1.000
_cell.angle_alpha   90.00
_cell.angle_beta   90.00
_cell.angle_gamma   90.00
#
_symmetry.space_group_name_H-M   'P 1'
#
loop_
_entity.id
_entity.type
_entity.pdbx_description
1 polymer ?
#
loop_
_entity_poly.entity_id
_entity_poly.type
_entity_poly.pdbx_seq_one_letter_code
_entity_poly.pdbx_strand_id
1 'polypeptide(L)'
;MAAAAAAAAAAAPAPPAAATELVEFLNRSWTAFHAVDECRQRLLKAGYQQLSEREEWRLEAGGKYFFTRNYSTIAAFSIGKKFKPGNAFWIIGAHTDSPCLKLKPNSKASKAGFLSVAVQTYGGGLWTTWFDRDLGIAGRVLLRHVDGQEGGRGEGEAAEGGAEGGGEGGKAALVSVKQVRLEHRLVRIDRPVLRIPTLAIHLDR
;
A
#
# COMPACT_ATOMS: atom_id res chain seq x y z
N MET A 1 28.97 26.39 -50.28
CA MET A 1 27.55 26.37 -49.86
C MET A 1 27.06 24.93 -49.91
N ALA A 2 26.87 24.29 -48.76
CA ALA A 2 26.03 23.12 -48.61
C ALA A 2 25.53 23.13 -47.17
N ALA A 3 24.33 23.66 -46.97
CA ALA A 3 23.66 23.63 -45.67
C ALA A 3 23.13 22.20 -45.47
N ALA A 4 23.67 21.48 -44.49
CA ALA A 4 23.07 20.25 -44.00
C ALA A 4 21.81 20.62 -43.22
N ALA A 5 20.64 20.40 -43.82
CA ALA A 5 19.37 20.49 -43.12
C ALA A 5 19.31 19.34 -42.09
N ALA A 6 19.40 19.68 -40.81
CA ALA A 6 19.05 18.76 -39.75
C ALA A 6 17.56 18.41 -39.90
N ALA A 7 17.28 17.19 -40.32
CA ALA A 7 15.92 16.65 -40.27
C ALA A 7 15.49 16.65 -38.79
N ALA A 8 14.54 17.52 -38.45
CA ALA A 8 13.88 17.47 -37.16
C ALA A 8 13.27 16.07 -37.01
N ALA A 9 13.80 15.27 -36.07
CA ALA A 9 13.19 14.02 -35.70
C ALA A 9 11.74 14.32 -35.27
N ALA A 10 10.77 13.84 -36.04
CA ALA A 10 9.37 13.97 -35.68
C ALA A 10 9.19 13.41 -34.27
N ALA A 11 8.66 14.23 -33.35
CA ALA A 11 8.39 13.81 -31.99
C ALA A 11 7.54 12.54 -32.02
N ALA A 12 7.98 11.51 -31.30
CA ALA A 12 7.24 10.26 -31.20
C ALA A 12 5.80 10.54 -30.73
N PRO A 13 4.80 9.83 -31.27
CA PRO A 13 3.42 10.01 -30.83
C PRO A 13 3.31 9.76 -29.32
N ALA A 14 2.47 10.54 -28.65
CA ALA A 14 2.23 10.38 -27.22
C ALA A 14 1.78 8.95 -26.89
N PRO A 15 2.23 8.37 -25.78
CA PRO A 15 1.83 7.01 -25.40
C PRO A 15 0.30 6.94 -25.19
N PRO A 16 -0.33 5.77 -25.44
CA PRO A 16 -1.75 5.58 -25.17
C PRO A 16 -2.08 5.90 -23.70
N ALA A 17 -3.25 6.50 -23.45
CA ALA A 17 -3.69 6.85 -22.09
C ALA A 17 -3.63 5.65 -21.13
N ALA A 18 -4.06 4.47 -21.58
CA ALA A 18 -4.02 3.24 -20.79
C ALA A 18 -2.59 2.84 -20.35
N ALA A 19 -1.57 3.09 -21.20
CA ALA A 19 -0.18 2.81 -20.84
C ALA A 19 0.31 3.78 -19.76
N THR A 20 -0.03 5.06 -19.89
CA THR A 20 0.31 6.09 -18.88
C THR A 20 -0.37 5.79 -17.54
N GLU A 21 -1.66 5.44 -17.54
CA GLU A 21 -2.41 5.06 -16.34
C GLU A 21 -1.85 3.81 -15.66
N LEU A 22 -1.39 2.83 -16.44
CA LEU A 22 -0.73 1.64 -15.92
C LEU A 22 0.59 2.00 -15.24
N VAL A 23 1.43 2.83 -15.87
CA VAL A 23 2.70 3.28 -15.27
C VAL A 23 2.45 4.05 -13.98
N GLU A 24 1.44 4.93 -13.94
CA GLU A 24 1.05 5.62 -12.71
C GLU A 24 0.59 4.65 -11.61
N PHE A 25 -0.21 3.64 -11.97
CA PHE A 25 -0.64 2.61 -11.04
C PHE A 25 0.55 1.85 -10.45
N LEU A 26 1.49 1.41 -11.30
CA LEU A 26 2.70 0.70 -10.87
C LEU A 26 3.59 1.56 -9.96
N ASN A 27 3.78 2.84 -10.31
CA ASN A 27 4.56 3.79 -9.51
C ASN A 27 3.94 4.09 -8.13
N ARG A 28 2.63 3.86 -7.96
CA ARG A 28 1.94 3.97 -6.67
C ARG A 28 1.88 2.64 -5.92
N SER A 29 2.03 1.51 -6.61
CA SER A 29 1.75 0.16 -6.09
C SER A 29 3.01 -0.65 -5.78
N TRP A 30 3.94 -0.09 -4.98
CA TRP A 30 5.26 -0.70 -4.72
C TRP A 30 5.20 -2.07 -4.00
N THR A 31 4.12 -2.34 -3.29
CA THR A 31 3.86 -3.62 -2.61
C THR A 31 2.41 -4.02 -2.80
N ALA A 32 2.08 -5.29 -2.54
CA ALA A 32 0.69 -5.75 -2.54
C ALA A 32 -0.25 -4.91 -1.67
N PHE A 33 0.25 -4.33 -0.57
CA PHE A 33 -0.53 -3.43 0.28
C PHE A 33 -0.83 -2.09 -0.40
N HIS A 34 0.14 -1.51 -1.11
CA HIS A 34 -0.06 -0.29 -1.88
C HIS A 34 -0.94 -0.53 -3.11
N ALA A 35 -0.79 -1.68 -3.77
CA ALA A 35 -1.65 -2.09 -4.88
C ALA A 35 -3.13 -2.17 -4.45
N VAL A 36 -3.40 -2.79 -3.30
CA VAL A 36 -4.76 -2.84 -2.75
C VAL A 36 -5.28 -1.46 -2.36
N ASP A 37 -4.45 -0.60 -1.75
CA ASP A 37 -4.87 0.75 -1.38
C ASP A 37 -5.15 1.62 -2.62
N GLU A 38 -4.33 1.56 -3.66
CA GLU A 38 -4.58 2.25 -4.93
C GLU A 38 -5.86 1.74 -5.60
N CYS A 39 -6.09 0.42 -5.63
CA CYS A 39 -7.36 -0.16 -6.12
C CYS A 39 -8.55 0.33 -5.28
N ARG A 40 -8.43 0.33 -3.95
CA ARG A 40 -9.45 0.83 -3.02
C ARG A 40 -9.80 2.29 -3.32
N GLN A 41 -8.79 3.15 -3.46
CA GLN A 41 -9.01 4.57 -3.76
C GLN A 41 -9.72 4.76 -5.10
N ARG A 42 -9.33 4.00 -6.14
CA ARG A 42 -9.99 4.04 -7.46
C ARG A 42 -11.44 3.56 -7.39
N LEU A 43 -11.71 2.47 -6.67
CA LEU A 43 -13.06 1.95 -6.48
C LEU A 43 -13.96 2.93 -5.73
N LEU A 44 -13.46 3.54 -4.65
CA LEU A 44 -14.17 4.59 -3.91
C LEU A 44 -14.51 5.77 -4.82
N LYS A 45 -13.55 6.26 -5.62
CA LYS A 45 -13.78 7.32 -6.62
C LYS A 45 -14.80 6.93 -7.69
N ALA A 46 -14.90 5.64 -8.02
CA ALA A 46 -15.88 5.10 -8.96
C ALA A 46 -17.26 4.81 -8.32
N GLY A 47 -17.47 5.20 -7.06
CA GLY A 47 -18.73 5.07 -6.33
C GLY A 47 -18.98 3.66 -5.78
N TYR A 48 -17.94 2.85 -5.57
CA TYR A 48 -18.09 1.58 -4.85
C TYR A 48 -18.10 1.81 -3.34
N GLN A 49 -18.94 1.07 -2.64
CA GLN A 49 -18.99 1.05 -1.18
C GLN A 49 -18.03 0.00 -0.62
N GLN A 50 -17.22 0.38 0.36
CA GLN A 50 -16.39 -0.58 1.10
C GLN A 50 -17.25 -1.36 2.11
N LEU A 51 -17.17 -2.68 2.07
CA LEU A 51 -17.79 -3.59 3.01
C LEU A 51 -16.77 -4.08 4.05
N SER A 52 -17.25 -4.30 5.26
CA SER A 52 -16.51 -4.93 6.35
C SER A 52 -16.83 -6.42 6.38
N GLU A 53 -15.82 -7.29 6.34
CA GLU A 53 -16.03 -8.75 6.48
C GLU A 53 -16.50 -9.16 7.89
N ARG A 54 -16.56 -8.21 8.84
CA ARG A 54 -17.01 -8.44 10.22
C ARG A 54 -18.47 -8.09 10.44
N GLU A 55 -19.12 -7.51 9.45
CA GLU A 55 -20.50 -7.03 9.51
C GLU A 55 -21.38 -7.84 8.57
N GLU A 56 -22.67 -7.86 8.85
CA GLU A 56 -23.66 -8.41 7.93
C GLU A 56 -23.80 -7.49 6.70
N TRP A 57 -23.83 -8.08 5.50
CA TRP A 57 -23.89 -7.31 4.26
C TRP A 57 -25.34 -7.14 3.80
N ARG A 58 -25.75 -5.89 3.64
CA ARG A 58 -27.01 -5.52 2.99
C ARG A 58 -26.71 -5.08 1.55
N LEU A 59 -26.95 -5.99 0.61
CA LEU A 59 -26.61 -5.80 -0.80
C LEU A 59 -27.86 -5.53 -1.63
N GLU A 60 -27.74 -4.59 -2.58
CA GLU A 60 -28.86 -4.17 -3.42
C GLU A 60 -28.55 -4.38 -4.91
N ALA A 61 -29.59 -4.68 -5.69
CA ALA A 61 -29.47 -4.75 -7.15
C ALA A 61 -29.11 -3.37 -7.72
N GLY A 62 -28.09 -3.31 -8.57
CA GLY A 62 -27.49 -2.05 -9.03
C GLY A 62 -26.36 -1.52 -8.15
N GLY A 63 -26.15 -2.11 -6.96
CA GLY A 63 -25.09 -1.72 -6.04
C GLY A 63 -23.69 -2.10 -6.49
N LYS A 64 -22.69 -1.37 -6.00
CA LYS A 64 -21.26 -1.57 -6.27
C LYS A 64 -20.51 -1.67 -4.96
N TYR A 65 -19.80 -2.76 -4.76
CA TYR A 65 -19.21 -3.08 -3.47
C TYR A 65 -17.80 -3.64 -3.61
N PHE A 66 -16.97 -3.45 -2.60
CA PHE A 66 -15.71 -4.15 -2.48
C PHE A 66 -15.36 -4.40 -1.02
N PHE A 67 -14.53 -5.39 -0.76
CA PHE A 67 -13.92 -5.59 0.54
C PHE A 67 -12.44 -5.92 0.37
N THR A 68 -11.69 -5.76 1.45
CA THR A 68 -10.26 -6.08 1.50
C THR A 68 -10.00 -7.08 2.61
N ARG A 69 -9.12 -8.06 2.35
CA ARG A 69 -8.66 -9.01 3.37
C ARG A 69 -7.16 -8.85 3.59
N ASN A 70 -6.76 -8.77 4.87
CA ASN A 70 -5.37 -8.53 5.28
C ASN A 70 -4.72 -7.26 4.67
N TYR A 71 -5.51 -6.36 4.07
CA TYR A 71 -5.03 -5.22 3.26
C TYR A 71 -4.14 -5.61 2.07
N SER A 72 -4.04 -6.90 1.71
CA SER A 72 -3.20 -7.40 0.61
C SER A 72 -4.01 -8.07 -0.49
N THR A 73 -5.29 -8.34 -0.25
CA THR A 73 -6.25 -8.86 -1.23
C THR A 73 -7.44 -7.93 -1.30
N ILE A 74 -7.96 -7.72 -2.50
CA ILE A 74 -9.17 -6.94 -2.75
C ILE A 74 -10.10 -7.73 -3.66
N ALA A 75 -11.39 -7.70 -3.34
CA ALA A 75 -12.45 -8.25 -4.18
C ALA A 75 -13.50 -7.17 -4.37
N ALA A 76 -13.79 -6.84 -5.63
CA ALA A 76 -14.78 -5.85 -6.02
C ALA A 76 -15.82 -6.50 -6.92
N PHE A 77 -17.08 -6.11 -6.76
CA PHE A 77 -18.18 -6.64 -7.54
C PHE A 77 -19.27 -5.59 -7.75
N SER A 78 -20.04 -5.75 -8.82
CA SER A 78 -21.19 -4.91 -9.15
C SER A 78 -22.39 -5.79 -9.42
N ILE A 79 -23.48 -5.51 -8.73
CA ILE A 79 -24.71 -6.29 -8.85
C ILE A 79 -25.54 -5.67 -9.96
N GLY A 80 -25.87 -6.45 -10.99
CA GLY A 80 -26.73 -5.96 -12.08
C GLY A 80 -28.11 -5.58 -11.58
N LYS A 81 -28.74 -4.55 -12.15
CA LYS A 81 -30.09 -4.09 -11.75
C LYS A 81 -31.18 -5.17 -11.88
N LYS A 82 -30.97 -6.16 -12.74
CA LYS A 82 -31.87 -7.31 -12.98
C LYS A 82 -31.37 -8.61 -12.35
N PHE A 83 -30.33 -8.54 -11.52
CA PHE A 83 -29.78 -9.71 -10.86
C PHE A 83 -30.83 -10.33 -9.93
N LYS A 84 -30.91 -11.65 -9.95
CA LYS A 84 -31.71 -12.46 -9.03
C LYS A 84 -30.81 -13.58 -8.49
N PRO A 85 -31.03 -14.04 -7.24
CA PRO A 85 -30.36 -15.23 -6.75
C PRO A 85 -30.50 -16.40 -7.74
N GLY A 86 -29.40 -17.05 -8.07
CA GLY A 86 -29.32 -18.09 -9.11
C GLY A 86 -28.76 -17.61 -10.47
N ASN A 87 -28.65 -16.30 -10.70
CA ASN A 87 -27.97 -15.79 -11.89
C ASN A 87 -26.45 -16.05 -11.84
N ALA A 88 -25.80 -16.07 -13.00
CA ALA A 88 -24.37 -16.31 -13.14
C ALA A 88 -23.49 -15.13 -12.69
N PHE A 89 -22.21 -15.43 -12.42
CA PHE A 89 -21.17 -14.46 -12.12
C PHE A 89 -20.14 -14.40 -13.24
N TRP A 90 -19.66 -13.20 -13.54
CA TRP A 90 -18.53 -12.97 -14.42
C TRP A 90 -17.34 -12.55 -13.55
N ILE A 91 -16.31 -13.39 -13.47
CA ILE A 91 -15.21 -13.21 -12.53
C ILE A 91 -13.91 -13.10 -13.31
N ILE A 92 -13.14 -12.06 -13.00
CA ILE A 92 -11.77 -11.89 -13.47
C ILE A 92 -10.86 -11.99 -12.25
N GLY A 93 -9.90 -12.90 -12.31
CA GLY A 93 -8.90 -13.12 -11.26
C GLY A 93 -7.53 -12.61 -11.70
N ALA A 94 -6.84 -11.92 -10.78
CA ALA A 94 -5.43 -11.56 -10.87
C ALA A 94 -4.83 -11.59 -9.46
N HIS A 95 -3.53 -11.31 -9.33
CA HIS A 95 -2.85 -11.26 -8.04
C HIS A 95 -2.09 -9.92 -7.87
N THR A 96 -1.93 -9.48 -6.62
CA THR A 96 -1.38 -8.14 -6.27
C THR A 96 0.09 -8.17 -5.87
N ASP A 97 0.66 -9.35 -5.71
CA ASP A 97 2.03 -9.53 -5.29
C ASP A 97 2.97 -9.75 -6.48
N SER A 98 4.26 -9.59 -6.25
CA SER A 98 5.30 -9.81 -7.24
C SER A 98 6.55 -10.33 -6.53
N PRO A 99 7.42 -11.10 -7.22
CA PRO A 99 8.67 -11.54 -6.62
C PRO A 99 9.51 -10.36 -6.14
N CYS A 100 9.99 -10.43 -4.89
CA CYS A 100 10.71 -9.32 -4.27
C CYS A 100 11.62 -9.77 -3.13
N LEU A 101 12.43 -8.83 -2.63
CA LEU A 101 13.20 -9.01 -1.41
C LEU A 101 12.41 -8.44 -0.22
N LYS A 102 12.07 -9.29 0.75
CA LYS A 102 11.39 -8.89 1.99
C LYS A 102 12.41 -8.80 3.12
N LEU A 103 12.21 -7.85 4.03
CA LEU A 103 12.99 -7.81 5.27
C LEU A 103 12.73 -9.07 6.10
N LYS A 104 13.79 -9.67 6.65
CA LYS A 104 13.64 -10.71 7.67
C LYS A 104 13.09 -10.09 8.97
N PRO A 105 12.37 -10.86 9.81
CA PRO A 105 11.87 -10.35 11.10
C PRO A 105 12.97 -9.78 11.99
N ASN A 106 14.13 -10.46 12.03
CA ASN A 106 15.37 -9.89 12.56
C ASN A 106 16.28 -9.52 11.38
N SER A 107 16.27 -8.25 11.00
CA SER A 107 16.95 -7.75 9.80
C SER A 107 18.30 -7.09 10.09
N LYS A 108 18.64 -6.81 11.35
CA LYS A 108 19.90 -6.15 11.70
C LYS A 108 21.07 -7.09 11.40
N ALA A 109 21.98 -6.66 10.53
CA ALA A 109 23.22 -7.36 10.25
C ALA A 109 24.39 -6.38 10.14
N SER A 110 25.60 -6.86 10.38
CA SER A 110 26.83 -6.11 10.13
C SER A 110 27.86 -7.06 9.53
N LYS A 111 28.51 -6.64 8.45
CA LYS A 111 29.53 -7.44 7.78
C LYS A 111 30.58 -6.52 7.17
N ALA A 112 31.86 -6.84 7.39
CA ALA A 112 33.00 -6.11 6.84
C ALA A 112 32.94 -4.58 7.06
N GLY A 113 32.50 -4.13 8.24
CA GLY A 113 32.37 -2.70 8.58
C GLY A 113 31.12 -2.00 8.04
N PHE A 114 30.29 -2.69 7.26
CA PHE A 114 29.03 -2.15 6.73
C PHE A 114 27.83 -2.57 7.58
N LEU A 115 26.95 -1.61 7.87
CA LEU A 115 25.59 -1.91 8.32
C LEU A 115 24.82 -2.53 7.16
N SER A 116 24.31 -3.74 7.36
CA SER A 116 23.57 -4.49 6.35
C SER A 116 22.16 -4.79 6.86
N VAL A 117 21.25 -5.02 5.91
CA VAL A 117 19.86 -5.39 6.20
C VAL A 117 19.59 -6.77 5.62
N ALA A 118 19.31 -7.74 6.49
CA ALA A 118 19.05 -9.10 6.07
C ALA A 118 17.67 -9.21 5.41
N VAL A 119 17.65 -9.77 4.20
CA VAL A 119 16.45 -9.99 3.40
C VAL A 119 16.19 -11.47 3.15
N GLN A 120 14.97 -11.78 2.75
CA GLN A 120 14.54 -13.09 2.27
C GLN A 120 13.89 -12.92 0.89
N THR A 121 14.10 -13.91 0.02
CA THR A 121 13.46 -13.97 -1.29
C THR A 121 11.99 -14.32 -1.14
N TYR A 122 11.13 -13.60 -1.84
CA TYR A 122 9.71 -13.89 -1.96
C TYR A 122 9.38 -14.18 -3.42
N GLY A 123 8.80 -15.34 -3.73
CA GLY A 123 8.51 -15.77 -5.10
C GLY A 123 9.75 -16.28 -5.86
N GLY A 124 9.61 -16.52 -7.17
CA GLY A 124 10.69 -16.99 -8.06
C GLY A 124 11.30 -15.87 -8.90
N GLY A 125 11.92 -14.89 -8.24
CA GLY A 125 12.49 -13.72 -8.91
C GLY A 125 13.81 -14.00 -9.63
N LEU A 126 14.10 -13.20 -10.66
CA LEU A 126 15.42 -13.15 -11.30
C LEU A 126 16.38 -12.33 -10.43
N TRP A 127 16.92 -12.94 -9.37
CA TRP A 127 17.63 -12.23 -8.31
C TRP A 127 18.86 -11.44 -8.76
N THR A 128 19.52 -11.88 -9.83
CA THR A 128 20.67 -11.16 -10.41
C THR A 128 20.29 -9.76 -10.90
N THR A 129 19.03 -9.53 -11.29
CA THR A 129 18.55 -8.21 -11.76
C THR A 129 18.38 -7.18 -10.64
N TRP A 130 18.36 -7.63 -9.37
CA TRP A 130 18.27 -6.78 -8.18
C TRP A 130 19.62 -6.24 -7.73
N PHE A 131 20.72 -6.82 -8.21
CA PHE A 131 22.05 -6.30 -7.93
C PHE A 131 22.27 -4.95 -8.62
N ASP A 132 23.05 -4.10 -7.97
CA ASP A 132 23.41 -2.76 -8.44
C ASP A 132 22.24 -1.82 -8.78
N ARG A 133 21.08 -2.07 -8.16
CA ARG A 133 19.93 -1.18 -8.18
C ARG A 133 19.92 -0.25 -6.98
N ASP A 134 19.42 0.95 -7.20
CA ASP A 134 19.11 1.90 -6.14
C ASP A 134 17.75 1.52 -5.53
N LEU A 135 17.80 0.88 -4.35
CA LEU A 135 16.62 0.28 -3.74
C LEU A 135 16.04 1.20 -2.65
N GLY A 136 14.73 1.43 -2.73
CA GLY A 136 13.93 1.98 -1.65
C GLY A 136 13.36 0.89 -0.74
N ILE A 137 12.56 1.30 0.26
CA ILE A 137 11.81 0.38 1.14
C ILE A 137 10.35 0.79 1.13
N ALA A 138 9.46 -0.19 0.96
CA ALA A 138 8.03 0.01 1.08
C ALA A 138 7.37 -1.18 1.76
N GLY A 139 6.23 -0.95 2.40
CA GLY A 139 5.48 -1.99 3.08
C GLY A 139 4.44 -1.43 4.03
N ARG A 140 4.17 -2.20 5.08
CA ARG A 140 3.30 -1.78 6.18
C ARG A 140 4.02 -1.90 7.51
N VAL A 141 3.65 -1.03 8.44
CA VAL A 141 4.06 -1.11 9.83
C VAL A 141 2.83 -1.25 10.72
N LEU A 142 3.01 -1.97 11.83
CA LEU A 142 2.03 -2.02 12.91
C LEU A 142 2.53 -1.14 14.04
N LEU A 143 1.78 -0.08 14.32
CA LEU A 143 2.07 0.88 15.37
C LEU A 143 1.24 0.54 16.60
N ARG A 144 1.85 0.69 17.77
CA ARG A 144 1.17 0.55 19.05
C ARG A 144 0.98 1.93 19.64
N HIS A 145 -0.26 2.29 19.88
CA HIS A 145 -0.63 3.49 20.62
C HIS A 145 -0.95 3.09 22.06
N VAL A 146 -0.43 3.88 23.00
CA VAL A 146 -0.70 3.74 24.42
C VAL A 146 -1.34 5.05 24.86
N ASP A 147 -2.62 5.01 25.24
CA ASP A 147 -3.32 6.18 25.73
C ASP A 147 -2.55 6.82 26.91
N GLY A 148 -2.26 8.13 26.80
CA GLY A 148 -1.50 8.90 27.79
C GLY A 148 -0.03 9.17 27.45
N GLN A 149 0.49 8.75 26.29
CA GLN A 149 1.72 9.32 25.72
C GLN A 149 1.33 10.23 24.55
N GLU A 150 1.27 11.54 24.81
CA GLU A 150 1.21 12.55 23.76
C GLU A 150 2.43 12.40 22.84
N GLY A 151 2.23 11.74 21.70
CA GLY A 151 3.15 11.82 20.58
C GLY A 151 3.12 13.24 20.05
N GLY A 152 4.14 14.02 20.39
CA GLY A 152 4.28 15.40 19.95
C GLY A 152 4.19 15.55 18.43
N ARG A 153 3.45 16.59 18.03
CA ARG A 153 3.37 17.25 16.71
C ARG A 153 2.61 16.51 15.60
N GLY A 154 1.30 16.81 15.58
CA GLY A 154 0.50 16.92 14.36
C GLY A 154 -0.58 17.97 14.58
N GLU A 155 -0.35 19.19 14.08
CA GLU A 155 -1.37 20.20 13.79
C GLU A 155 -2.49 19.51 12.98
N GLY A 156 -3.81 19.63 13.21
CA GLY A 156 -4.63 20.55 13.97
C GLY A 156 -5.88 20.72 13.11
N GLU A 157 -7.03 20.17 13.52
CA GLU A 157 -8.34 20.73 13.15
C GLU A 157 -9.38 20.24 14.17
N ALA A 158 -9.84 21.18 15.00
CA ALA A 158 -10.82 20.97 16.05
C ALA A 158 -12.22 21.25 15.50
N ALA A 159 -13.19 20.41 15.88
CA ALA A 159 -14.61 20.73 15.77
C ALA A 159 -15.20 20.81 17.18
N GLU A 160 -15.66 22.01 17.54
CA GLU A 160 -16.40 22.32 18.76
C GLU A 160 -17.81 21.71 18.77
N GLY A 161 -18.29 21.41 19.97
CA GLY A 161 -19.69 21.13 20.30
C GLY A 161 -19.84 21.02 21.81
N GLY A 162 -20.42 22.03 22.44
CA GLY A 162 -20.43 22.24 23.89
C GLY A 162 -21.63 21.68 24.67
N ALA A 163 -21.47 21.76 26.00
CA ALA A 163 -22.44 21.84 27.11
C ALA A 163 -23.40 20.63 27.31
N GLU A 164 -23.86 20.22 28.50
CA GLU A 164 -23.82 20.69 29.90
C GLU A 164 -24.36 19.53 30.76
N GLY A 165 -24.12 19.51 32.08
CA GLY A 165 -24.93 18.70 33.01
C GLY A 165 -24.18 18.09 34.20
N GLY A 166 -24.47 18.60 35.41
CA GLY A 166 -23.86 18.19 36.66
C GLY A 166 -24.37 16.87 37.26
N GLY A 167 -23.66 16.41 38.29
CA GLY A 167 -24.05 15.27 39.11
C GLY A 167 -22.90 14.79 39.99
N GLU A 168 -22.88 15.24 41.25
CA GLU A 168 -22.05 14.65 42.31
C GLU A 168 -22.43 13.17 42.51
N GLY A 169 -21.46 12.28 42.35
CA GLY A 169 -21.60 10.85 42.61
C GLY A 169 -20.21 10.25 42.82
N GLY A 170 -20.05 9.52 43.93
CA GLY A 170 -18.78 9.09 44.51
C GLY A 170 -17.74 8.53 43.53
N LYS A 171 -16.49 8.98 43.71
CA LYS A 171 -15.31 8.45 43.02
C LYS A 171 -15.09 6.97 43.36
N ALA A 172 -15.70 6.08 42.59
CA ALA A 172 -15.10 4.79 42.32
C ALA A 172 -13.90 5.06 41.40
N ALA A 173 -12.68 4.84 41.90
CA ALA A 173 -11.50 4.83 41.07
C ALA A 173 -11.59 3.65 40.10
N LEU A 174 -12.24 3.88 38.95
CA LEU A 174 -12.12 3.03 37.77
C LEU A 174 -10.64 2.97 37.44
N VAL A 175 -10.03 1.82 37.66
CA VAL A 175 -8.71 1.50 37.13
C VAL A 175 -8.84 1.63 35.62
N SER A 176 -8.35 2.74 35.06
CA SER A 176 -8.29 2.95 33.62
C SER A 176 -7.37 1.87 33.06
N VAL A 177 -7.98 0.83 32.48
CA VAL A 177 -7.26 -0.15 31.70
C VAL A 177 -6.71 0.61 30.51
N LYS A 178 -5.39 0.81 30.47
CA LYS A 178 -4.72 1.44 29.33
C LYS A 178 -5.12 0.69 28.06
N GLN A 179 -5.96 1.31 27.25
CA GLN A 179 -6.45 0.69 26.04
C GLN A 179 -5.31 0.73 25.02
N VAL A 180 -4.79 -0.45 24.68
CA VAL A 180 -3.75 -0.57 23.66
C VAL A 180 -4.43 -0.62 22.31
N ARG A 181 -4.24 0.42 21.50
CA ARG A 181 -4.73 0.44 20.12
C ARG A 181 -3.58 0.09 19.17
N LEU A 182 -3.80 -0.91 18.33
CA LEU A 182 -2.90 -1.21 17.21
C LEU A 182 -3.41 -0.53 15.94
N GLU A 183 -2.51 0.17 15.25
CA GLU A 183 -2.78 0.81 13.97
C GLU A 183 -1.91 0.20 12.88
N HIS A 184 -2.49 0.04 11.70
CA HIS A 184 -1.77 -0.32 10.49
C HIS A 184 -1.51 0.94 9.66
N ARG A 185 -0.26 1.16 9.24
CA ARG A 185 0.12 2.28 8.36
C ARG A 185 0.99 1.81 7.20
N LEU A 186 0.69 2.31 6.01
CA LEU A 186 1.55 2.13 4.83
C LEU A 186 2.76 3.06 4.91
N VAL A 187 3.92 2.54 4.51
CA VAL A 187 5.18 3.29 4.48
C VAL A 187 5.85 3.08 3.15
N ARG A 188 6.34 4.17 2.57
CA ARG A 188 7.19 4.18 1.38
C ARG A 188 8.31 5.20 1.60
N ILE A 189 9.55 4.75 1.48
CA ILE A 189 10.73 5.61 1.47
C ILE A 189 11.12 5.80 0.01
N ASP A 190 10.68 6.93 -0.55
CA ASP A 190 10.85 7.29 -1.97
C ASP A 190 12.21 7.95 -2.24
N ARG A 191 13.27 7.27 -1.78
CA ARG A 191 14.66 7.60 -2.04
C ARG A 191 15.53 6.36 -1.88
N PRO A 192 16.67 6.26 -2.58
CA PRO A 192 17.60 5.15 -2.40
C PRO A 192 18.11 5.07 -0.96
N VAL A 193 17.95 3.91 -0.33
CA VAL A 193 18.43 3.63 1.05
C VAL A 193 19.15 2.29 1.16
N LEU A 194 19.02 1.42 0.16
CA LEU A 194 19.60 0.10 0.11
C LEU A 194 20.27 -0.13 -1.25
N ARG A 195 21.28 -0.99 -1.25
CA ARG A 195 21.95 -1.47 -2.46
C ARG A 195 22.47 -2.88 -2.22
N ILE A 196 22.46 -3.69 -3.27
CA ILE A 196 23.08 -5.02 -3.29
C ILE A 196 24.21 -4.97 -4.32
N PRO A 197 25.46 -4.72 -3.90
CA PRO A 197 26.56 -4.56 -4.83
C PRO A 197 26.94 -5.90 -5.47
N THR A 198 27.30 -5.88 -6.76
CA THR A 198 28.00 -7.02 -7.37
C THR A 198 29.45 -7.11 -6.88
N LEU A 199 30.03 -8.31 -6.94
CA LEU A 199 31.46 -8.49 -6.80
C LEU A 199 32.15 -8.00 -8.09
N ALA A 200 33.29 -7.33 -7.95
CA ALA A 200 34.06 -6.89 -9.10
C ALA A 200 34.50 -8.12 -9.93
N ILE A 201 34.30 -8.05 -11.25
CA ILE A 201 34.61 -9.14 -12.19
C ILE A 201 36.04 -9.69 -12.07
N HIS A 202 37.00 -8.84 -11.70
CA HIS A 202 38.41 -9.22 -11.52
C HIS A 202 38.64 -10.21 -10.36
N LEU A 203 37.68 -10.34 -9.45
CA LEU A 203 37.74 -11.16 -8.24
C LEU A 203 36.89 -12.43 -8.31
N ASP A 204 36.14 -12.63 -9.40
CA ASP A 204 35.21 -13.74 -9.61
C ASP A 204 35.58 -14.44 -10.94
N ARG A 205 36.53 -15.39 -10.87
CA ARG A 205 37.05 -16.15 -12.02
C ARG A 205 36.45 -17.54 -12.11
#